data_AF-A0A7X6Q878-F1
#
_entry.id   AF-A0A7X6Q878-F1
#
_cell.length_a   1.000
_cell.length_b   1.000
_cell.length_c   1.000
_cell.angle_alpha   90.00
_cell.angle_beta   90.00
_cell.angle_gamma   90.00
#
_symmetry.space_group_name_H-M   'P 1'
#
loop_
_entity.id
_entity.type
_entity.pdbx_description
1 polymer ?
#
loop_
_entity_poly.entity_id
_entity_poly.type
_entity_poly.pdbx_seq_one_letter_code
_entity_poly.pdbx_strand_id
1 'polypeptide(L)' 'PFEGIDPIPNYKLQKGQTVYELIYRPRYTPLLKRAQESGCRLLFGIDMLLRQGKLQFESFSGYHYPKRLEPALTLEED' A
#
# COMPACT_ATOMS: atom_id res chain seq x y z
N PRO A 1 -16.43 10.92 -2.50
CA PRO A 1 -16.95 11.16 -3.87
C PRO A 1 -16.14 10.51 -5.01
N PHE A 2 -14.87 10.15 -4.81
CA PHE A 2 -14.02 9.52 -5.84
C PHE A 2 -13.52 8.11 -5.45
N GLU A 3 -14.24 7.45 -4.55
CA GLU A 3 -13.86 6.13 -4.06
C GLU A 3 -14.01 5.09 -5.17
N GLY A 4 -13.02 4.20 -5.31
CA GLY A 4 -13.03 3.15 -6.33
C GLY A 4 -12.78 3.61 -7.76
N ILE A 5 -12.31 4.84 -8.00
CA ILE A 5 -11.97 5.36 -9.33
C ILE A 5 -10.45 5.32 -9.55
N ASP A 6 -10.00 4.98 -10.76
CA ASP A 6 -8.58 5.16 -11.15
C ASP A 6 -8.25 6.67 -11.20
N PRO A 7 -7.27 7.17 -10.43
CA PRO A 7 -6.93 8.59 -10.41
C PRO A 7 -6.18 9.06 -11.68
N ILE A 8 -5.63 8.15 -12.48
CA ILE A 8 -4.83 8.44 -13.67
C ILE A 8 -5.22 7.53 -14.85
N PRO A 9 -6.51 7.52 -15.27
CA PRO A 9 -7.03 6.53 -16.22
C PRO A 9 -6.37 6.61 -17.60
N ASN A 10 -5.90 7.81 -17.99
CA ASN A 10 -5.28 8.06 -19.30
C ASN A 10 -3.76 7.80 -19.31
N TYR A 11 -3.15 7.53 -18.15
CA TYR A 11 -1.72 7.23 -18.09
C TYR A 11 -1.44 5.83 -18.64
N LYS A 12 -0.51 5.75 -19.61
CA LYS A 12 -0.08 4.49 -20.22
C LYS A 12 1.03 3.85 -19.38
N LEU A 13 0.63 2.88 -18.56
CA LEU A 13 1.54 2.09 -17.74
C LEU A 13 2.40 1.17 -18.62
N GLN A 14 3.67 1.05 -18.27
CA GLN A 14 4.65 0.26 -19.02
C GLN A 14 5.34 -0.76 -18.12
N LYS A 15 5.73 -1.88 -18.72
CA LYS A 15 6.48 -2.94 -18.04
C LYS A 15 7.76 -2.37 -17.42
N GLY A 16 8.04 -2.77 -16.18
CA GLY A 16 9.24 -2.33 -15.44
C GLY A 16 9.08 -1.03 -14.67
N GLN A 17 7.99 -0.27 -14.85
CA GLN A 17 7.65 0.83 -13.95
C GLN A 17 7.25 0.30 -12.58
N THR A 18 7.44 1.12 -11.55
CA THR A 18 6.93 0.82 -10.20
C THR A 18 5.70 1.69 -9.93
N VAL A 19 4.59 1.05 -9.58
CA VAL A 19 3.37 1.72 -9.11
C VAL A 19 3.28 1.48 -7.61
N TYR A 20 3.23 2.58 -6.86
CA TYR A 20 3.04 2.56 -5.41
C TYR A 20 1.75 3.28 -5.08
N GLU A 21 0.86 2.60 -4.37
CA GLU A 21 -0.40 3.18 -3.94
C GLU A 21 -0.57 3.02 -2.43
N LEU A 22 -1.14 4.04 -1.78
CA LEU A 22 -1.29 4.09 -0.32
C LEU A 22 -2.59 3.44 0.17
N ILE A 23 -3.57 3.24 -0.72
CA ILE A 23 -4.79 2.51 -0.41
C ILE A 23 -4.39 1.06 -0.10
N TYR A 24 -4.80 0.57 1.07
CA TYR A 24 -4.53 -0.80 1.51
C TYR A 24 -5.79 -1.67 1.58
N ARG A 25 -6.97 -1.06 1.59
CA ARG A 25 -8.27 -1.72 1.45
C ARG A 25 -9.13 -0.96 0.43
N PRO A 26 -9.60 -1.63 -0.64
CA PRO A 26 -9.29 -3.01 -1.04
C PRO A 26 -7.81 -3.17 -1.42
N ARG A 27 -7.29 -4.41 -1.42
CA ARG A 27 -5.88 -4.69 -1.74
C ARG A 27 -5.51 -4.28 -3.17
N TYR A 28 -6.44 -4.45 -4.12
CA TYR A 28 -6.26 -4.11 -5.53
C TYR A 28 -7.30 -3.10 -5.98
N THR A 29 -6.87 -1.86 -6.12
CA THR A 29 -7.66 -0.77 -6.70
C THR A 29 -7.62 -0.84 -8.24
N PRO A 30 -8.47 -0.06 -8.95
CA PRO A 30 -8.44 -0.03 -10.41
C PRO A 30 -7.05 0.28 -11.00
N LEU A 31 -6.30 1.20 -10.40
CA LEU A 31 -4.95 1.54 -10.84
C LEU A 31 -3.99 0.36 -10.65
N LEU A 32 -3.99 -0.28 -9.48
CA LEU A 32 -3.12 -1.43 -9.21
C LEU A 32 -3.44 -2.63 -10.12
N LYS A 33 -4.71 -2.88 -10.44
CA LYS A 33 -5.11 -3.92 -11.41
C LYS A 33 -4.50 -3.64 -12.78
N ARG A 34 -4.66 -2.41 -13.27
CA ARG A 34 -4.13 -1.98 -14.57
C ARG A 34 -2.60 -2.01 -14.63
N ALA A 35 -1.95 -1.66 -13.52
CA ALA A 35 -0.50 -1.74 -13.35
C ALA A 35 0.00 -3.18 -13.35
N GLN A 36 -0.72 -4.10 -12.69
CA GLN A 36 -0.43 -5.52 -12.71
C GLN A 36 -0.50 -6.08 -14.14
N GLU A 37 -1.57 -5.77 -14.86
CA GLU A 37 -1.79 -6.19 -16.26
C GLU A 37 -0.71 -5.64 -17.19
N SER A 38 -0.20 -4.44 -16.92
CA SER A 38 0.87 -3.79 -17.70
C SER A 38 2.28 -4.31 -17.37
N GLY A 39 2.42 -5.23 -16.42
CA GLY A 39 3.71 -5.76 -15.98
C GLY A 39 4.54 -4.78 -15.15
N CYS A 40 3.88 -3.85 -14.46
CA CYS A 40 4.53 -2.98 -13.49
C CYS A 40 4.89 -3.76 -12.21
N ARG A 41 5.91 -3.31 -11.51
CA ARG A 41 6.17 -3.70 -10.13
C ARG A 41 5.19 -2.97 -9.21
N LEU A 42 4.54 -3.69 -8.32
CA LEU A 42 3.59 -3.11 -7.37
C LEU A 42 4.21 -2.95 -5.99
N LEU A 43 3.90 -1.83 -5.35
CA LEU A 43 4.11 -1.60 -3.92
C LEU A 43 2.75 -1.26 -3.30
N PHE A 44 2.48 -1.79 -2.10
CA PHE A 44 1.15 -1.72 -1.50
C PHE A 44 1.13 -0.82 -0.26
N GLY A 45 -0.01 -0.16 -0.02
CA GLY A 45 -0.20 0.75 1.10
C GLY A 45 -0.08 0.07 2.47
N ILE A 46 -0.27 -1.24 2.53
CA ILE A 46 -0.17 -2.00 3.78
C ILE A 46 1.25 -1.95 4.38
N ASP A 47 2.29 -1.96 3.53
CA ASP A 47 3.67 -1.79 3.97
C ASP A 47 3.90 -0.39 4.54
N MET A 48 3.26 0.62 3.94
CA MET A 48 3.29 1.99 4.44
C MET A 48 2.62 2.09 5.80
N LEU A 49 1.39 1.55 5.93
CA LEU A 49 0.59 1.54 7.15
C LEU A 49 1.37 0.92 8.32
N LEU A 50 2.08 -0.17 8.05
CA LEU A 50 2.93 -0.79 9.06
C LEU A 50 4.10 0.13 9.47
N ARG A 51 4.84 0.65 8.49
CA ARG A 51 6.02 1.50 8.75
C ARG A 51 5.66 2.77 9.50
N GLN A 52 4.58 3.44 9.11
CA GLN A 52 4.13 4.65 9.80
C GLN A 52 3.68 4.35 11.24
N GLY A 53 3.02 3.21 11.47
CA GLY A 53 2.57 2.82 12.81
C GLY A 53 3.75 2.52 13.75
N LYS A 54 4.82 1.90 13.22
CA LYS A 54 6.08 1.71 13.96
C LYS A 54 6.65 3.08 14.38
N LEU A 55 6.73 4.06 13.47
CA LEU A 55 7.23 5.40 13.80
C LEU A 55 6.35 6.16 14.81
N GLN A 56 5.03 6.03 14.70
CA GLN A 56 4.11 6.62 15.67
C GLN A 56 4.29 6.03 17.06
N PHE A 57 4.45 4.71 17.17
CA PHE A 57 4.76 4.06 18.45
C PHE A 57 6.02 4.64 19.09
N GLU A 58 7.10 4.83 18.32
CA GLU A 58 8.33 5.44 18.83
C GLU A 58 8.11 6.87 19.30
N SER A 59 7.37 7.67 18.51
CA SER A 59 7.04 9.05 18.86
C SER A 59 6.20 9.16 20.13
N PHE A 60 5.22 8.28 20.32
CA PHE A 60 4.31 8.34 21.47
C PHE A 60 4.87 7.72 22.75
N SER A 61 5.67 6.67 22.63
CA SER A 61 6.17 5.92 23.78
C SER A 61 7.60 6.30 24.19
N GLY A 62 8.38 6.87 23.27
CA GLY A 62 9.82 7.08 23.43
C GLY A 62 10.67 5.80 23.29
N TYR A 63 10.05 4.65 22.99
CA TYR A 63 10.74 3.37 22.81
C TYR A 63 10.74 2.94 21.34
N HIS A 64 11.83 2.31 20.90
CA HIS A 64 11.86 1.67 19.58
C HIS A 64 10.81 0.56 19.45
N TYR A 65 10.18 0.47 18.27
CA TYR A 65 9.27 -0.64 18.01
C TYR A 65 10.03 -1.98 18.12
N PRO A 66 9.57 -2.95 18.94
CA PRO A 66 10.36 -4.16 19.19
C PRO A 66 10.61 -4.98 17.91
N LYS A 67 11.88 -5.22 17.58
CA LYS A 67 12.28 -5.93 16.34
C LYS A 67 11.79 -7.37 16.24
N ARG A 68 11.47 -8.02 17.37
CA ARG A 68 10.94 -9.40 17.39
C ARG A 68 9.43 -9.47 17.14
N LEU A 69 8.75 -8.33 17.15
CA LEU A 69 7.33 -8.27 16.84
C LEU A 69 7.20 -8.00 15.35
N GLU A 70 6.67 -8.98 14.63
CA GLU A 70 6.12 -8.74 13.30
C GLU A 70 4.60 -8.74 13.42
N PRO A 71 3.95 -7.58 13.32
CA PRO A 71 2.50 -7.54 13.39
C PRO A 71 1.95 -8.20 12.13
N ALA A 72 1.18 -9.26 12.34
CA ALA A 72 0.38 -9.85 11.29
C ALA A 72 -0.81 -8.91 11.02
N LEU A 73 -0.68 -8.08 9.98
CA LEU A 73 -1.80 -7.32 9.45
C LEU A 73 -2.58 -8.23 8.49
N THR A 74 -3.39 -9.12 9.06
CA THR A 74 -4.37 -9.87 8.28
C THR A 74 -5.49 -8.90 7.90
N LEU A 75 -5.41 -8.35 6.70
CA LEU A 75 -6.56 -7.68 6.11
C LEU A 75 -7.52 -8.78 5.71
N GLU A 76 -8.53 -9.07 6.54
CA GLU A 76 -9.67 -9.86 6.08
C GLU A 76 -10.22 -9.20 4.80
N GLU A 77 -10.52 -10.03 3.80
CA GLU A 77 -11.26 -9.62 2.61
C GLU A 77 -12.72 -9.49 3.06
N ASP A 78 -13.26 -8.27 3.06
CA ASP A 78 -14.70 -8.04 3.22
C ASP A 78 -15.45 -8.49 1.96
#